data_AF-A0A1H1NJC5-F1
#
_entry.id   AF-A0A1H1NJC5-F1
#
_cell.length_a   1.000
_cell.length_b   1.000
_cell.length_c   1.000
_cell.angle_alpha   90.00
_cell.angle_beta   90.00
_cell.angle_gamma   90.00
#
_symmetry.space_group_name_H-M   'P 1'
#
loop_
_entity.id
_entity.type
_entity.pdbx_description
1 polymer ?
#
loop_
_entity_poly.entity_id
_entity_poly.type
_entity_poly.pdbx_seq_one_letter_code
_entity_poly.pdbx_strand_id
1 'polypeptide(L)'
;MKNFTVLILVFVSLSSYSQGITFQKNTNTAAQKFNLVQKLNKSGDSLILATGHKKIKQVDILNYEYLETFEINNSNAKIGLSHLSIGNYVVQARIGRHWIVMYLEKRDLKAEGLKTTDGNINSNVKEIVTKNSIASVSSTIDTSNLLQLNENKMYWVVYESNTQFASHRNMGLKYADEIYDLINQIELEMKSEVAKANTLRVYEVFDKSEFMRKQLKNKNYHKRKSSKLFNVNPIYNSEDKRKSITSL
;
A
#
# COMPACT_ATOMS: atom_id res chain seq x y z
N MET A 1 4.88 54.08 23.10
CA MET A 1 4.10 53.01 22.43
C MET A 1 4.70 52.71 21.06
N LYS A 2 5.70 51.85 21.03
CA LYS A 2 6.37 51.27 19.85
C LYS A 2 7.25 50.16 20.44
N ASN A 3 7.39 49.03 19.75
CA ASN A 3 8.06 47.78 20.21
C ASN A 3 7.11 46.63 20.61
N PHE A 4 5.89 46.58 20.07
CA PHE A 4 5.09 45.33 20.08
C PHE A 4 5.01 44.64 18.71
N THR A 5 5.58 45.23 17.65
CA THR A 5 5.38 44.75 16.27
C THR A 5 6.39 43.69 15.82
N VAL A 6 7.48 43.46 16.57
CA VAL A 6 8.52 42.49 16.17
C VAL A 6 8.23 41.07 16.67
N LEU A 7 7.34 40.90 17.65
CA LEU A 7 7.01 39.58 18.22
C LEU A 7 6.03 38.76 17.34
N ILE A 8 5.34 39.39 16.39
CA ILE A 8 4.34 38.73 15.53
C ILE A 8 4.99 38.04 14.31
N LEU A 9 6.24 38.36 13.98
CA LEU A 9 6.90 37.85 12.77
C LEU A 9 7.64 36.51 12.98
N VAL A 10 7.80 36.06 14.23
CA VAL A 10 8.49 34.79 14.56
C VAL A 10 7.55 33.58 14.59
N PHE A 11 6.22 33.78 14.61
CA PHE A 11 5.26 32.66 14.63
C PHE A 11 4.86 32.13 13.25
N VAL A 12 5.28 32.76 12.15
CA VAL A 12 4.85 32.37 10.79
C VAL A 12 5.70 31.23 10.19
N SER A 13 6.82 30.85 10.80
CA SER A 13 7.70 29.78 10.27
C SER A 13 7.32 28.36 10.72
N LEU A 14 6.27 28.17 11.54
CA LEU A 14 5.96 26.87 12.16
C LEU A 14 4.91 26.01 11.45
N SER A 15 4.33 26.42 10.32
CA SER A 15 3.20 25.70 9.72
C SER A 15 3.31 25.50 8.22
N SER A 16 4.21 24.63 7.80
CA SER A 16 4.13 24.01 6.47
C SER A 16 4.71 22.60 6.53
N TYR A 17 4.04 21.73 7.29
CA TYR A 17 4.09 20.30 7.03
C TYR A 17 3.21 20.02 5.81
N SER A 18 3.78 20.17 4.61
CA SER A 18 3.12 19.72 3.38
C SER A 18 3.37 18.23 3.22
N GLN A 19 2.64 17.41 3.99
CA GLN A 19 2.51 15.98 3.70
C GLN A 19 1.32 15.83 2.76
N GLY A 20 1.50 15.14 1.64
CA GLY A 20 0.49 14.97 0.62
C GLY A 20 -0.21 13.65 0.78
N ILE A 21 -1.54 13.65 0.91
CA ILE A 21 -2.33 12.42 0.94
C ILE A 21 -3.06 12.26 -0.38
N THR A 22 -2.81 11.15 -1.06
CA THR A 22 -3.56 10.71 -2.24
C THR A 22 -4.57 9.65 -1.79
N PHE A 23 -5.80 9.73 -2.28
CA PHE A 23 -6.87 8.82 -1.90
C PHE A 23 -7.59 8.25 -3.12
N GLN A 24 -7.66 6.92 -3.17
CA GLN A 24 -8.35 6.18 -4.21
C GLN A 24 -9.66 5.61 -3.66
N LYS A 25 -10.78 6.20 -4.11
CA LYS A 25 -12.13 5.75 -3.80
C LYS A 25 -12.43 4.39 -4.44
N ASN A 26 -13.32 3.63 -3.80
CA ASN A 26 -13.91 2.42 -4.34
C ASN A 26 -15.09 2.78 -5.26
N THR A 27 -15.04 2.33 -6.52
CA THR A 27 -16.08 2.56 -7.54
C THR A 27 -16.94 1.32 -7.84
N ASN A 28 -16.75 0.22 -7.11
CA ASN A 28 -17.48 -1.02 -7.30
C ASN A 28 -18.98 -0.86 -6.93
N THR A 29 -19.81 -1.75 -7.47
CA THR A 29 -21.24 -1.90 -7.21
C THR A 29 -21.58 -1.90 -5.72
N ALA A 30 -20.74 -2.47 -4.86
CA ALA A 30 -20.94 -2.45 -3.41
C ALA A 30 -20.92 -1.02 -2.84
N ALA A 31 -20.00 -0.15 -3.28
CA ALA A 31 -19.94 1.24 -2.84
C ALA A 31 -21.10 2.07 -3.41
N GLN A 32 -21.48 1.81 -4.67
CA GLN A 32 -22.62 2.45 -5.33
C GLN A 32 -23.95 2.08 -4.65
N LYS A 33 -24.13 0.81 -4.26
CA LYS A 33 -25.32 0.31 -3.56
C LYS A 33 -25.66 1.13 -2.31
N PHE A 34 -24.66 1.62 -1.60
CA PHE A 34 -24.84 2.41 -0.37
C PHE A 34 -24.79 3.93 -0.60
N ASN A 35 -24.65 4.38 -1.86
CA ASN A 35 -24.35 5.76 -2.21
C ASN A 35 -23.22 6.32 -1.33
N LEU A 36 -22.15 5.53 -1.16
CA LEU A 36 -21.05 5.91 -0.26
C LEU A 36 -20.21 7.03 -0.88
N VAL A 37 -20.31 8.20 -0.26
CA VAL A 37 -19.41 9.33 -0.46
C VAL A 37 -18.06 8.98 0.17
N GLN A 38 -17.00 9.11 -0.62
CA GLN A 38 -15.61 8.79 -0.25
C GLN A 38 -14.72 9.91 -0.76
N LYS A 39 -14.16 10.71 0.14
CA LYS A 39 -13.27 11.81 -0.26
C LYS A 39 -12.38 12.24 0.89
N LEU A 40 -11.29 12.92 0.56
CA LEU A 40 -10.58 13.73 1.53
C LEU A 40 -11.32 15.05 1.76
N ASN A 41 -11.11 15.65 2.93
CA ASN A 41 -11.50 17.03 3.16
C ASN A 41 -10.60 18.01 2.37
N LYS A 42 -10.92 19.31 2.44
CA LYS A 42 -10.23 20.35 1.66
C LYS A 42 -8.72 20.44 1.95
N SER A 43 -8.30 20.19 3.20
CA SER A 43 -6.90 20.20 3.61
C SER A 43 -6.16 18.89 3.31
N GLY A 44 -6.88 17.82 2.93
CA GLY A 44 -6.30 16.50 2.70
C GLY A 44 -5.96 15.72 3.98
N ASP A 45 -6.17 16.29 5.16
CA ASP A 45 -5.77 15.71 6.45
C ASP A 45 -6.80 14.74 7.07
N SER A 46 -7.99 14.62 6.48
CA SER A 46 -9.06 13.80 7.00
C SER A 46 -9.81 13.05 5.90
N LEU A 47 -10.10 11.77 6.15
CA LEU A 47 -10.99 10.96 5.33
C LEU A 47 -12.45 11.22 5.72
N ILE A 48 -13.28 11.51 4.72
CA ILE A 48 -14.73 11.70 4.87
C ILE A 48 -15.45 10.52 4.21
N LEU A 49 -16.23 9.81 5.02
CA LEU A 49 -17.13 8.75 4.57
C LEU A 49 -18.56 9.12 4.95
N ALA A 50 -19.49 9.04 4.00
CA ALA A 50 -20.90 9.27 4.29
C ALA A 50 -21.80 8.42 3.40
N THR A 51 -22.88 7.89 3.96
CA THR A 51 -23.91 7.16 3.21
C THR A 51 -25.24 7.88 3.28
N GLY A 52 -26.14 7.59 2.35
CA GLY A 52 -27.48 8.16 2.39
C GLY A 52 -28.43 7.52 3.41
N HIS A 53 -28.25 6.24 3.76
CA HIS A 53 -29.31 5.46 4.43
C HIS A 53 -28.83 4.28 5.28
N LYS A 54 -27.51 4.03 5.40
CA LYS A 54 -26.96 2.96 6.24
C LYS A 54 -25.84 3.44 7.16
N LYS A 55 -25.79 2.89 8.36
CA LYS A 55 -24.69 3.17 9.27
C LYS A 55 -23.41 2.51 8.77
N ILE A 56 -22.34 3.30 8.74
CA ILE A 56 -20.96 2.85 8.76
C ILE A 56 -20.75 2.35 10.19
N LYS A 57 -20.51 1.06 10.34
CA LYS A 57 -20.31 0.43 11.66
C LYS A 57 -18.88 0.64 12.14
N GLN A 58 -17.94 0.38 11.24
CA GLN A 58 -16.52 0.31 11.53
C GLN A 58 -15.72 0.83 10.34
N VAL A 59 -14.57 1.43 10.61
CA VAL A 59 -13.55 1.72 9.61
C VAL A 59 -12.20 1.27 10.13
N ASP A 60 -11.47 0.50 9.34
CA ASP A 60 -10.10 0.10 9.63
C ASP A 60 -9.14 0.81 8.68
N ILE A 61 -8.04 1.32 9.21
CA ILE A 61 -6.89 1.83 8.45
C ILE A 61 -5.70 0.96 8.80
N LEU A 62 -5.10 0.31 7.80
CA LEU A 62 -4.03 -0.63 8.05
C LEU A 62 -2.95 -0.61 6.97
N ASN A 63 -1.73 -0.96 7.39
CA ASN A 63 -0.61 -1.33 6.53
C ASN A 63 0.12 -2.54 7.16
N TYR A 64 1.36 -2.79 6.76
CA TYR A 64 2.12 -3.94 7.25
C TYR A 64 2.50 -3.88 8.74
N GLU A 65 2.64 -2.69 9.30
CA GLU A 65 3.11 -2.41 10.66
C GLU A 65 2.05 -1.74 11.55
N TYR A 66 0.89 -1.42 10.97
CA TYR A 66 -0.11 -0.56 11.59
C TYR A 66 -1.52 -1.08 11.34
N LEU A 67 -2.35 -1.07 12.38
CA LEU A 67 -3.80 -1.28 12.29
C LEU A 67 -4.48 -0.36 13.30
N GLU A 68 -5.39 0.46 12.82
CA GLU A 68 -6.27 1.27 13.65
C GLU A 68 -7.72 1.03 13.25
N THR A 69 -8.55 0.78 14.25
CA THR A 69 -9.97 0.48 14.08
C THR A 69 -10.81 1.58 14.74
N PHE A 70 -11.75 2.12 13.97
CA PHE A 70 -12.69 3.14 14.39
C PHE A 70 -14.10 2.56 14.44
N GLU A 71 -14.69 2.48 15.64
CA GLU A 71 -16.11 2.20 15.79
C GLU A 71 -16.91 3.50 15.57
N ILE A 72 -17.72 3.53 14.51
CA ILE A 72 -18.44 4.75 14.08
C ILE A 72 -19.93 4.65 14.45
N ASN A 73 -20.59 3.56 14.06
CA ASN A 73 -22.03 3.33 14.21
C ASN A 73 -22.94 4.49 13.78
N ASN A 74 -22.53 5.23 12.75
CA ASN A 74 -23.21 6.43 12.23
C ASN A 74 -23.21 6.44 10.68
N SER A 75 -24.08 7.20 10.04
CA SER A 75 -24.13 7.31 8.56
C SER A 75 -23.00 8.16 8.00
N ASN A 76 -22.29 8.92 8.84
CA ASN A 76 -21.15 9.74 8.49
C ASN A 76 -19.95 9.46 9.42
N ALA A 77 -18.75 9.64 8.88
CA ALA A 77 -17.50 9.51 9.59
C ALA A 77 -16.51 10.56 9.06
N LYS A 78 -15.76 11.16 9.99
CA LYS A 78 -14.56 11.95 9.69
C LYS A 78 -13.41 11.36 10.48
N ILE A 79 -12.40 10.87 9.78
CA ILE A 79 -11.23 10.22 10.37
C ILE A 79 -10.01 11.07 10.07
N GLY A 80 -9.29 11.51 11.11
CA GLY A 80 -8.03 12.24 10.94
C GLY A 80 -6.92 11.32 10.42
N LEU A 81 -6.01 11.86 9.64
CA LEU A 81 -4.94 11.12 8.95
C LEU A 81 -3.54 11.71 9.26
N SER A 82 -3.47 12.73 10.11
CA SER A 82 -2.24 13.45 10.42
C SER A 82 -1.22 12.58 11.14
N HIS A 83 -1.68 11.65 11.98
CA HIS A 83 -0.84 10.75 12.78
C HIS A 83 -0.25 9.58 11.98
N LEU A 84 -0.82 9.25 10.81
CA LEU A 84 -0.30 8.18 9.97
C LEU A 84 1.15 8.50 9.54
N SER A 85 2.04 7.51 9.56
CA SER A 85 3.36 7.65 8.96
C SER A 85 3.26 7.70 7.42
N ILE A 86 4.34 8.13 6.77
CA ILE A 86 4.48 8.06 5.31
C ILE A 86 4.32 6.60 4.88
N GLY A 87 3.54 6.35 3.82
CA GLY A 87 3.34 5.01 3.29
C GLY A 87 1.97 4.78 2.66
N ASN A 88 1.76 3.53 2.25
CA ASN A 88 0.53 3.04 1.65
C ASN A 88 -0.35 2.36 2.70
N TYR A 89 -1.64 2.65 2.65
CA TYR A 89 -2.64 2.15 3.58
C TYR A 89 -3.85 1.60 2.83
N VAL A 90 -4.37 0.51 3.36
CA VAL A 90 -5.68 -0.03 3.00
C VAL A 90 -6.69 0.51 3.99
N VAL A 91 -7.79 1.06 3.47
CA VAL A 91 -8.91 1.52 4.29
C VAL A 91 -10.12 0.62 4.05
N GLN A 92 -10.70 0.07 5.10
CA GLN A 92 -11.85 -0.83 5.01
C GLN A 92 -13.02 -0.27 5.79
N ALA A 93 -14.14 0.03 5.13
CA ALA A 93 -15.35 0.54 5.78
C ALA A 93 -16.46 -0.53 5.80
N ARG A 94 -16.98 -0.85 7.00
CA ARG A 94 -18.06 -1.81 7.19
C ARG A 94 -19.43 -1.12 7.15
N ILE A 95 -20.24 -1.46 6.16
CA ILE A 95 -21.62 -0.97 6.02
C ILE A 95 -22.56 -2.17 5.98
N GLY A 96 -23.34 -2.36 7.04
CA GLY A 96 -24.15 -3.56 7.20
C GLY A 96 -23.29 -4.83 7.29
N ARG A 97 -23.35 -5.68 6.25
CA ARG A 97 -22.54 -6.90 6.08
C ARG A 97 -21.42 -6.74 5.03
N HIS A 98 -21.30 -5.57 4.41
CA HIS A 98 -20.36 -5.35 3.32
C HIS A 98 -19.15 -4.57 3.80
N TRP A 99 -17.98 -4.96 3.31
CA TRP A 99 -16.75 -4.19 3.43
C TRP A 99 -16.48 -3.46 2.13
N ILE A 100 -16.16 -2.17 2.23
CA ILE A 100 -15.76 -1.34 1.11
C ILE A 100 -14.29 -0.99 1.30
N VAL A 101 -13.46 -1.45 0.37
CA VAL A 101 -12.00 -1.33 0.43
C VAL A 101 -11.54 -0.16 -0.43
N MET A 102 -10.78 0.75 0.15
CA MET A 102 -10.22 1.95 -0.47
C MET A 102 -8.71 1.98 -0.22
N TYR A 103 -8.00 2.87 -0.91
CA TYR A 103 -6.55 3.00 -0.75
C TYR A 103 -6.16 4.44 -0.45
N LEU A 104 -5.16 4.59 0.41
CA LEU A 104 -4.62 5.87 0.83
C LEU A 104 -3.10 5.80 0.75
N GLU A 105 -2.48 6.81 0.15
CA GLU A 105 -1.04 6.97 0.08
C GLU A 105 -0.66 8.29 0.73
N LYS A 106 0.24 8.26 1.70
CA LYS A 106 0.78 9.46 2.37
C LYS A 106 2.24 9.64 1.97
N ARG A 107 2.55 10.76 1.32
CA ARG A 107 3.89 11.12 0.82
C ARG A 107 4.46 12.35 1.52
N ASP A 108 5.78 12.44 1.55
CA ASP A 108 6.48 13.66 1.94
C ASP A 108 6.69 14.55 0.72
N LEU A 109 5.92 15.65 0.61
CA LEU A 109 6.05 16.57 -0.52
C LEU A 109 7.29 17.45 -0.43
N LYS A 110 8.10 17.35 0.65
CA LYS A 110 9.40 18.02 0.74
C LYS A 110 10.52 17.24 0.05
N ALA A 111 10.39 15.91 -0.03
CA ALA A 111 11.38 15.02 -0.67
C ALA A 111 11.18 14.90 -2.19
N GLU A 112 9.94 15.04 -2.67
CA GLU A 112 9.59 15.07 -4.09
C GLU A 112 9.68 16.52 -4.61
N GLY A 113 10.91 16.98 -4.88
CA GLY A 113 11.19 18.34 -5.30
C GLY A 113 10.28 18.87 -6.42
N LEU A 114 9.69 20.03 -6.17
CA LEU A 114 9.24 20.98 -7.18
C LEU A 114 10.38 21.22 -8.18
N LYS A 115 10.33 20.57 -9.34
CA LYS A 115 10.92 21.13 -10.56
C LYS A 115 10.00 22.26 -11.02
N THR A 116 10.08 23.40 -10.36
CA THR A 116 9.62 24.67 -10.91
C THR A 116 10.85 25.50 -11.19
N THR A 117 11.02 25.79 -12.47
CA THR A 117 12.00 26.69 -13.06
C THR A 117 11.93 28.09 -12.41
N ASP A 118 13.08 28.76 -12.43
CA ASP A 118 13.35 30.20 -12.22
C ASP A 118 13.73 30.67 -10.80
N GLY A 119 14.97 31.16 -10.68
CA GLY A 119 15.43 32.00 -9.57
C GLY A 119 16.88 31.78 -9.12
N ASN A 120 17.85 32.19 -9.94
CA ASN A 120 19.28 32.28 -9.59
C ASN A 120 19.51 33.29 -8.43
N ILE A 121 20.35 32.95 -7.44
CA ILE A 121 21.38 33.81 -6.82
C ILE A 121 22.31 32.93 -5.94
N ASN A 122 23.61 33.11 -6.18
CA ASN A 122 24.76 32.48 -5.54
C ASN A 122 24.89 32.75 -4.03
N SER A 123 25.42 31.79 -3.26
CA SER A 123 26.63 31.96 -2.40
C SER A 123 26.99 30.70 -1.59
N ASN A 124 28.07 30.05 -2.02
CA ASN A 124 29.21 29.49 -1.27
C ASN A 124 29.07 28.94 0.18
N VAL A 125 29.53 27.67 0.31
CA VAL A 125 30.29 27.03 1.43
C VAL A 125 29.44 26.68 2.67
N LYS A 126 29.42 25.46 3.25
CA LYS A 126 30.49 24.47 3.50
C LYS A 126 29.89 23.07 3.74
N GLU A 127 30.51 22.06 3.15
CA GLU A 127 30.37 20.64 3.49
C GLU A 127 30.89 20.39 4.92
N ILE A 128 30.06 19.83 5.82
CA ILE A 128 30.52 18.98 6.93
C ILE A 128 29.53 17.83 7.08
N VAL A 129 29.93 16.69 6.52
CA VAL A 129 29.46 15.36 6.92
C VAL A 129 29.96 15.09 8.33
N THR A 130 29.06 14.79 9.27
CA THR A 130 29.40 13.92 10.40
C THR A 130 28.29 12.91 10.63
N LYS A 131 28.53 11.74 10.05
CA LYS A 131 27.82 10.48 10.25
C LYS A 131 28.03 10.03 11.70
N ASN A 132 27.05 10.24 12.57
CA ASN A 132 26.99 9.53 13.84
C ASN A 132 25.97 8.41 13.75
N SER A 133 26.51 7.24 13.42
CA SER A 133 25.95 5.91 13.64
C SER A 133 25.46 5.78 15.08
N ILE A 134 24.15 5.75 15.27
CA ILE A 134 23.55 5.11 16.45
C ILE A 134 23.06 3.75 15.97
N ALA A 135 23.65 2.73 16.58
CA ALA A 135 23.53 1.33 16.25
C ALA A 135 22.08 0.93 16.00
N SER A 136 21.84 0.40 14.80
CA SER A 136 20.74 -0.52 14.54
C SER A 136 20.87 -1.67 15.54
N VAL A 137 20.04 -1.63 16.58
CA VAL A 137 19.65 -2.83 17.31
C VAL A 137 18.88 -3.66 16.29
N SER A 138 19.64 -4.51 15.61
CA SER A 138 19.13 -5.65 14.87
C SER A 138 18.37 -6.50 15.88
N SER A 139 17.06 -6.30 15.97
CA SER A 139 16.18 -7.37 16.40
C SER A 139 16.28 -8.42 15.31
N THR A 140 17.14 -9.42 15.55
CA THR A 140 17.10 -10.70 14.88
C THR A 140 15.73 -11.31 15.13
N ILE A 141 14.77 -10.95 14.28
CA ILE A 141 13.62 -11.80 14.00
C ILE A 141 14.24 -13.00 13.29
N ASP A 142 14.13 -14.18 13.90
CA ASP A 142 14.48 -15.46 13.29
C ASP A 142 13.68 -15.65 11.98
N THR A 143 14.18 -15.11 10.87
CA THR A 143 13.67 -15.35 9.52
C THR A 143 14.25 -16.64 8.98
N SER A 144 13.91 -17.75 9.63
CA SER A 144 14.08 -19.06 9.02
C SER A 144 13.09 -19.19 7.86
N ASN A 145 13.62 -19.06 6.63
CA ASN A 145 12.99 -19.22 5.30
C ASN A 145 12.52 -17.96 4.56
N LEU A 146 13.36 -16.91 4.47
CA LEU A 146 13.17 -15.88 3.44
C LEU A 146 13.45 -16.46 2.05
N LEU A 147 12.52 -16.30 1.13
CA LEU A 147 12.74 -16.53 -0.29
C LEU A 147 13.89 -15.66 -0.77
N GLN A 148 15.00 -16.26 -1.17
CA GLN A 148 16.13 -15.55 -1.75
C GLN A 148 15.81 -15.20 -3.20
N LEU A 149 15.23 -14.02 -3.41
CA LEU A 149 15.00 -13.47 -4.73
C LEU A 149 16.26 -12.79 -5.24
N ASN A 150 16.60 -13.04 -6.51
CA ASN A 150 17.65 -12.31 -7.20
C ASN A 150 17.12 -10.94 -7.66
N GLU A 151 17.79 -9.87 -7.24
CA GLU A 151 17.43 -8.48 -7.53
C GLU A 151 17.53 -8.12 -9.03
N ASN A 152 18.39 -8.83 -9.78
CA ASN A 152 18.58 -8.61 -11.22
C ASN A 152 17.59 -9.40 -12.09
N LYS A 153 16.68 -10.17 -11.47
CA LYS A 153 15.69 -10.97 -12.18
C LYS A 153 14.30 -10.35 -12.06
N MET A 154 13.45 -10.67 -13.03
CA MET A 154 12.04 -10.31 -12.99
C MET A 154 11.18 -11.54 -12.72
N TYR A 155 10.07 -11.28 -12.06
CA TYR A 155 9.14 -12.31 -11.64
C TYR A 155 7.79 -12.02 -12.24
N TRP A 156 7.15 -13.05 -12.80
CA TRP A 156 5.76 -12.99 -13.17
C TRP A 156 4.89 -13.31 -11.96
N VAL A 157 4.03 -12.37 -11.62
CA VAL A 157 3.15 -12.47 -10.47
C VAL A 157 1.73 -12.76 -10.94
N VAL A 158 1.06 -13.64 -10.19
CA VAL A 158 -0.38 -13.85 -10.28
C VAL A 158 -0.97 -13.64 -8.90
N TYR A 159 -1.69 -12.54 -8.72
CA TYR A 159 -2.45 -12.23 -7.52
C TYR A 159 -3.93 -12.39 -7.81
N GLU A 160 -4.61 -13.22 -7.02
CA GLU A 160 -6.07 -13.39 -7.09
C GLU A 160 -6.67 -12.97 -5.76
N SER A 161 -7.44 -11.87 -5.76
CA SER A 161 -8.28 -11.52 -4.63
C SER A 161 -9.58 -12.29 -4.72
N ASN A 162 -9.86 -13.11 -3.72
CA ASN A 162 -11.07 -13.91 -3.61
C ASN A 162 -11.83 -13.42 -2.39
N THR A 163 -12.76 -12.51 -2.64
CA THR A 163 -13.69 -12.05 -1.61
C THR A 163 -14.98 -12.86 -1.72
N GLN A 164 -15.79 -12.89 -0.66
CA GLN A 164 -17.10 -13.55 -0.66
C GLN A 164 -18.08 -13.02 -1.72
N PHE A 165 -17.75 -11.91 -2.39
CA PHE A 165 -18.63 -11.23 -3.34
C PHE A 165 -18.07 -11.17 -4.76
N ALA A 166 -16.75 -11.27 -4.95
CA ALA A 166 -16.10 -11.22 -6.26
C ALA A 166 -14.68 -11.78 -6.19
N SER A 167 -14.25 -12.35 -7.31
CA SER A 167 -12.87 -12.71 -7.57
C SER A 167 -12.25 -11.76 -8.60
N HIS A 168 -11.09 -11.17 -8.29
CA HIS A 168 -10.31 -10.40 -9.25
C HIS A 168 -8.91 -10.98 -9.38
N ARG A 169 -8.40 -11.02 -10.62
CA ARG A 169 -7.05 -11.50 -10.92
C ARG A 169 -6.23 -10.38 -11.52
N ASN A 170 -5.12 -10.05 -10.86
CA ASN A 170 -4.09 -9.15 -11.37
C ASN A 170 -2.82 -9.95 -11.68
N MET A 171 -2.14 -9.59 -12.76
CA MET A 171 -0.94 -10.27 -13.21
C MET A 171 0.04 -9.26 -13.81
N GLY A 172 1.34 -9.45 -13.56
CA GLY A 172 2.35 -8.55 -14.10
C GLY A 172 3.77 -9.01 -13.82
N LEU A 173 4.73 -8.36 -14.50
CA LEU A 173 6.14 -8.49 -14.18
C LEU A 173 6.49 -7.54 -13.04
N LYS A 174 7.26 -8.04 -12.08
CA LYS A 174 7.67 -7.34 -10.86
C LYS A 174 9.13 -7.62 -10.54
N TYR A 175 9.78 -6.65 -9.89
CA TYR A 175 11.13 -6.81 -9.34
C TYR A 175 11.07 -7.42 -7.94
N ALA A 176 12.23 -7.88 -7.44
CA ALA A 176 12.33 -8.61 -6.18
C ALA A 176 11.78 -7.83 -4.97
N ASP A 177 12.07 -6.52 -4.89
CA ASP A 177 11.55 -5.60 -3.87
C ASP A 177 10.02 -5.58 -3.84
N GLU A 178 9.38 -5.43 -5.01
CA GLU A 178 7.92 -5.46 -5.14
C GLU A 178 7.34 -6.84 -4.75
N ILE A 179 8.08 -7.93 -4.97
CA ILE A 179 7.64 -9.27 -4.55
C ILE A 179 7.62 -9.39 -3.02
N TYR A 180 8.63 -8.85 -2.31
CA TYR A 180 8.64 -8.91 -0.85
C TYR A 180 7.43 -8.18 -0.26
N ASP A 181 7.08 -7.02 -0.79
CA ASP A 181 5.87 -6.28 -0.37
C ASP A 181 4.60 -7.11 -0.59
N LEU A 182 4.48 -7.77 -1.74
CA LEU A 182 3.34 -8.63 -2.06
C LEU A 182 3.27 -9.88 -1.16
N ILE A 183 4.42 -10.46 -0.82
CA ILE A 183 4.52 -11.61 0.10
C ILE A 183 4.08 -11.17 1.50
N ASN A 184 4.59 -10.04 1.98
CA ASN A 184 4.19 -9.49 3.28
C ASN A 184 2.67 -9.20 3.30
N GLN A 185 2.15 -8.61 2.23
CA GLN A 185 0.73 -8.34 2.08
C GLN A 185 -0.11 -9.63 2.14
N ILE A 186 0.22 -10.65 1.33
CA ILE A 186 -0.57 -11.88 1.28
C ILE A 186 -0.51 -12.65 2.60
N GLU A 187 0.62 -12.59 3.32
CA GLU A 187 0.77 -13.23 4.63
C GLU A 187 -0.12 -12.60 5.70
N LEU A 188 -0.33 -11.29 5.63
CA LEU A 188 -1.29 -10.58 6.47
C LEU A 188 -2.73 -10.91 6.05
N GLU A 189 -3.01 -10.90 4.75
CA GLU A 189 -4.33 -11.24 4.20
C GLU A 189 -4.75 -12.67 4.56
N MET A 190 -3.82 -13.63 4.57
CA MET A 190 -4.05 -15.02 4.95
C MET A 190 -4.54 -15.18 6.40
N LYS A 191 -4.18 -14.24 7.29
CA LYS A 191 -4.63 -14.21 8.69
C LYS A 191 -5.99 -13.53 8.87
N SER A 192 -6.52 -12.87 7.82
CA SER A 192 -7.78 -12.15 7.86
C SER A 192 -8.96 -13.03 7.45
N GLU A 193 -10.07 -12.98 8.18
CA GLU A 193 -11.30 -13.70 7.83
C GLU A 193 -11.87 -13.34 6.44
N VAL A 194 -11.60 -12.12 5.96
CA VAL A 194 -12.15 -11.61 4.70
C VAL A 194 -11.23 -11.90 3.52
N ALA A 195 -9.91 -11.87 3.74
CA ALA A 195 -8.90 -11.99 2.69
C ALA A 195 -8.14 -13.33 2.72
N LYS A 196 -8.47 -14.24 3.66
CA LYS A 196 -7.81 -15.54 3.80
C LYS A 196 -7.81 -16.40 2.54
N ALA A 197 -8.77 -16.19 1.65
CA ALA A 197 -8.92 -16.90 0.38
C ALA A 197 -8.13 -16.27 -0.79
N ASN A 198 -7.50 -15.11 -0.59
CA ASN A 198 -6.64 -14.50 -1.59
C ASN A 198 -5.43 -15.40 -1.88
N THR A 199 -4.88 -15.29 -3.08
CA THR A 199 -3.72 -16.11 -3.48
C THR A 199 -2.69 -15.27 -4.21
N LEU A 200 -1.43 -15.57 -3.95
CA LEU A 200 -0.26 -15.07 -4.64
C LEU A 200 0.56 -16.26 -5.13
N ARG A 201 0.91 -16.23 -6.42
CA ARG A 201 1.89 -17.13 -7.06
C ARG A 201 2.96 -16.30 -7.75
N VAL A 202 4.21 -16.67 -7.53
CA VAL A 202 5.38 -15.96 -8.09
C VAL A 202 6.19 -16.93 -8.94
N TYR A 203 6.47 -16.55 -10.18
CA TYR A 203 7.24 -17.32 -11.14
C TYR A 203 8.49 -16.52 -11.52
N GLU A 204 9.66 -17.12 -11.42
CA GLU A 204 10.90 -16.58 -11.99
C GLU A 204 10.89 -16.69 -13.52
N VAL A 205 11.17 -15.58 -14.19
CA VAL A 205 11.20 -15.51 -15.65
C VAL A 205 12.65 -15.42 -16.13
N PHE A 206 13.06 -16.36 -16.99
CA PHE A 206 14.42 -16.43 -17.52
C PHE A 206 14.60 -15.60 -18.80
N ASP A 207 13.60 -15.64 -19.69
CA ASP A 207 13.55 -14.81 -20.91
C ASP A 207 12.28 -13.97 -20.89
N LYS A 208 12.43 -12.72 -20.45
CA LYS A 208 11.33 -11.75 -20.33
C LYS A 208 10.63 -11.52 -21.66
N SER A 209 11.40 -11.25 -22.72
CA SER A 209 10.87 -10.80 -24.00
C SER A 209 10.04 -11.89 -24.65
N GLU A 210 10.58 -13.11 -24.70
CA GLU A 210 9.85 -14.23 -25.29
C GLU A 210 8.67 -14.66 -24.39
N PHE A 211 8.84 -14.66 -23.07
CA PHE A 211 7.77 -14.94 -22.13
C PHE A 211 6.58 -13.99 -22.35
N MET A 212 6.82 -12.67 -22.36
CA MET A 212 5.74 -11.69 -22.52
C MET A 212 5.05 -11.82 -23.88
N ARG A 213 5.79 -12.08 -24.95
CA ARG A 213 5.21 -12.34 -26.28
C ARG A 213 4.22 -13.52 -26.24
N LYS A 214 4.54 -14.60 -25.51
CA LYS A 214 3.67 -15.77 -25.40
C LYS A 214 2.52 -15.55 -24.41
N GLN A 215 2.77 -14.86 -23.30
CA GLN A 215 1.80 -14.55 -22.25
C GLN A 215 0.74 -13.52 -22.72
N LEU A 216 1.10 -12.57 -23.59
CA LEU A 216 0.14 -11.64 -24.23
C LEU A 216 -0.75 -12.36 -25.26
N LYS A 217 -0.21 -13.34 -26.00
CA LYS A 217 -1.00 -14.17 -26.93
C LYS A 217 -1.90 -15.16 -26.20
N ASN A 218 -1.49 -15.64 -25.04
CA ASN A 218 -2.25 -16.59 -24.23
C ASN A 218 -2.13 -16.22 -22.74
N LYS A 219 -3.21 -15.67 -22.18
CA LYS A 219 -3.29 -15.26 -20.77
C LYS A 219 -2.97 -16.38 -19.77
N ASN A 220 -3.13 -17.65 -20.15
CA ASN A 220 -2.83 -18.81 -19.32
C ASN A 220 -1.47 -19.46 -19.64
N TYR A 221 -0.57 -18.78 -20.38
CA TYR A 221 0.74 -19.34 -20.75
C TYR A 221 1.60 -19.69 -19.53
N HIS A 222 1.58 -18.87 -18.48
CA HIS A 222 2.20 -19.15 -17.19
C HIS A 222 1.71 -20.46 -16.51
N LYS A 223 0.59 -21.06 -16.95
CA LYS A 223 0.06 -22.34 -16.41
C LYS A 223 0.57 -23.58 -17.15
N ARG A 224 1.48 -23.42 -18.12
CA ARG A 224 2.00 -24.56 -18.88
C ARG A 224 2.83 -25.49 -18.00
N LYS A 225 2.64 -26.80 -18.19
CA LYS A 225 3.37 -27.87 -17.47
C LYS A 225 4.87 -27.98 -17.85
N SER A 226 5.29 -27.31 -18.92
CA SER A 226 6.67 -27.31 -19.40
C SER A 226 7.00 -25.97 -20.06
N SER A 227 8.12 -25.37 -19.70
CA SER A 227 8.62 -24.14 -20.32
C SER A 227 10.12 -24.02 -20.10
N LYS A 228 10.83 -23.44 -21.07
CA LYS A 228 12.23 -23.02 -20.92
C LYS A 228 12.36 -21.53 -20.57
N LEU A 229 11.25 -20.79 -20.56
CA LEU A 229 11.25 -19.32 -20.43
C LEU A 229 10.98 -18.84 -19.00
N PHE A 230 10.44 -19.72 -18.15
CA PHE A 230 10.09 -19.44 -16.77
C PHE A 230 10.03 -20.76 -16.00
N ASN A 231 10.11 -20.69 -14.67
CA ASN A 231 9.90 -21.85 -13.81
C ASN A 231 8.43 -22.30 -13.83
N VAL A 232 8.16 -23.56 -14.15
CA VAL A 232 6.77 -24.06 -14.18
C VAL A 232 6.17 -24.12 -12.78
N ASN A 233 6.98 -24.50 -11.79
CA ASN A 233 6.60 -24.50 -10.39
C ASN A 233 6.93 -23.13 -9.80
N PRO A 234 5.95 -22.42 -9.23
CA PRO A 234 6.18 -21.10 -8.68
C PRO A 234 7.19 -21.17 -7.53
N ILE A 235 8.07 -20.17 -7.42
CA ILE A 235 9.00 -20.05 -6.30
C ILE A 235 8.28 -19.69 -5.00
N TYR A 236 7.13 -19.03 -5.09
CA TYR A 236 6.24 -18.77 -3.96
C TYR A 236 4.82 -19.17 -4.31
N ASN A 237 4.19 -19.91 -3.41
CA ASN A 237 2.76 -20.22 -3.48
C ASN A 237 2.12 -20.06 -2.10
N SER A 238 1.32 -19.00 -1.94
CA SER A 238 0.54 -18.76 -0.72
C SER A 238 -0.41 -19.91 -0.36
N GLU A 239 -0.91 -20.68 -1.33
CA GLU A 239 -1.82 -21.81 -1.05
C GLU A 239 -1.08 -22.97 -0.38
N ASP A 240 0.15 -23.25 -0.80
CA ASP A 240 0.98 -24.30 -0.20
C ASP A 240 1.43 -23.87 1.20
N LYS A 241 1.81 -22.59 1.35
CA LYS A 241 2.12 -21.99 2.65
C LYS A 241 0.91 -22.03 3.60
N ARG A 242 -0.31 -21.86 3.10
CA ARG A 242 -1.53 -21.98 3.90
C ARG A 242 -1.73 -23.40 4.42
N LYS A 243 -1.57 -24.41 3.54
CA LYS A 243 -1.72 -25.82 3.92
C LYS A 243 -0.73 -26.22 4.99
N SER A 244 0.53 -25.78 4.90
CA SER A 244 1.54 -26.08 5.93
C SER A 244 1.20 -25.50 7.30
N ILE A 245 0.46 -24.38 7.36
CA ILE A 245 0.03 -23.76 8.63
C ILE A 245 -1.17 -24.50 9.23
N THR A 246 -2.10 -25.00 8.40
CA THR A 246 -3.33 -25.69 8.87
C THR A 246 -3.09 -27.17 9.22
N SER A 247 -1.96 -27.75 8.81
CA SER A 247 -1.56 -29.13 9.15
C SER A 247 -0.81 -29.28 10.49
N LEU A 248 -0.69 -28.18 11.26
CA LEU A 248 -0.16 -28.10 12.61
C LEU A 248 -1.32 -27.92 13.60
#